data_AF-A0A9X2JEZ2-F1
#
_entry.id   AF-A0A9X2JEZ2-F1
#
_cell.length_a   1.000
_cell.length_b   1.000
_cell.length_c   1.000
_cell.angle_alpha   90.00
_cell.angle_beta   90.00
_cell.angle_gamma   90.00
#
_symmetry.space_group_name_H-M   'P 1'
#
loop_
_entity.id
_entity.type
_entity.pdbx_description
1 polymer ?
#
loop_
_entity_poly.entity_id
_entity_poly.type
_entity_poly.pdbx_seq_one_letter_code
_entity_poly.pdbx_strand_id
1 'polypeptide(L)'
;MRELGTNLVALSAILALLSSTSYSQSPAPRSGESEVQITAEKMCCKGCAQKVSGQLYTLKGVKSVSVDLSTHTVNVMLPNPSASTLGRIWHAVEQGNGGPTSLSTSTAAYQLVRPQDEQELGAAQQMGSSMHIVIDNLHCKGCAQKVAAQLYAIKGVTRVNVDMQRETLIVETNQKTPVSPWLVIDAVSAAKERAVAVRGNYGTLAITWSTEAAPKSNHQAQQTLSGGIQR
;
A
#
# COMPACT_ATOMS: atom_id res chain seq x y z
N MET A 1 45.55 70.68 -38.01
CA MET A 1 44.35 71.46 -37.69
C MET A 1 43.13 70.58 -37.94
N ARG A 2 42.30 70.45 -36.90
CA ARG A 2 40.93 69.90 -36.82
C ARG A 2 40.26 69.54 -38.15
N GLU A 3 39.62 68.36 -38.19
CA GLU A 3 38.15 68.26 -38.24
C GLU A 3 37.67 66.91 -37.66
N LEU A 4 36.60 67.00 -36.87
CA LEU A 4 35.88 65.90 -36.20
C LEU A 4 34.86 65.29 -37.18
N GLY A 5 34.70 63.97 -37.13
CA GLY A 5 33.57 63.26 -37.75
C GLY A 5 33.12 62.09 -36.86
N THR A 6 32.11 62.36 -36.03
CA THR A 6 31.36 61.43 -35.17
C THR A 6 30.63 60.34 -35.96
N ASN A 7 30.70 59.08 -35.51
CA ASN A 7 29.68 58.02 -35.67
C ASN A 7 29.95 56.91 -34.64
N LEU A 8 29.17 56.79 -33.56
CA LEU A 8 27.95 55.97 -33.39
C LEU A 8 28.20 54.45 -33.24
N VAL A 9 27.90 53.94 -32.03
CA VAL A 9 27.37 52.59 -31.67
C VAL A 9 28.33 51.39 -31.94
N ALA A 10 28.73 50.57 -30.97
CA ALA A 10 27.86 49.68 -30.21
C ALA A 10 28.53 49.15 -28.91
N LEU A 11 27.74 49.14 -27.84
CA LEU A 11 27.98 48.34 -26.63
C LEU A 11 27.93 46.85 -26.98
N SER A 12 28.80 46.05 -26.37
CA SER A 12 28.59 44.61 -26.19
C SER A 12 29.15 44.18 -24.84
N ALA A 13 28.35 44.37 -23.80
CA ALA A 13 28.53 43.76 -22.50
C ALA A 13 28.11 42.28 -22.60
N ILE A 14 29.06 41.36 -22.47
CA ILE A 14 28.76 39.93 -22.33
C ILE A 14 28.63 39.66 -20.84
N LEU A 15 27.38 39.68 -20.35
CA LEU A 15 27.03 39.25 -19.01
C LEU A 15 27.13 37.72 -18.93
N ALA A 16 28.01 37.21 -18.07
CA ALA A 16 28.06 35.81 -17.69
C ALA A 16 26.83 35.46 -16.83
N LEU A 17 25.83 34.81 -17.43
CA LEU A 17 24.71 34.22 -16.70
C LEU A 17 25.09 32.80 -16.26
N LEU A 18 25.57 32.69 -15.02
CA LEU A 18 25.62 31.42 -14.29
C LEU A 18 24.20 31.08 -13.84
N SER A 19 23.52 30.24 -14.63
CA SER A 19 22.24 29.66 -14.25
C SER A 19 22.46 28.62 -13.15
N SER A 20 22.30 29.03 -11.90
CA SER A 20 22.25 28.13 -10.75
C SER A 20 21.11 27.15 -10.93
N THR A 21 21.44 25.88 -11.15
CA THR A 21 20.54 24.74 -11.06
C THR A 21 20.02 24.65 -9.63
N SER A 22 18.78 25.12 -9.41
CA SER A 22 18.05 24.81 -8.19
C SER A 22 17.69 23.33 -8.24
N TYR A 23 18.49 22.51 -7.55
CA TYR A 23 18.12 21.14 -7.21
C TYR A 23 16.85 21.20 -6.36
N SER A 24 15.74 20.69 -6.90
CA SER A 24 14.50 20.48 -6.16
C SER A 24 14.75 19.43 -5.08
N GLN A 25 15.19 19.85 -3.91
CA GLN A 25 15.28 18.99 -2.73
C GLN A 25 13.85 18.65 -2.30
N SER A 26 13.50 17.37 -2.42
CA SER A 26 12.29 16.82 -1.80
C SER A 26 12.40 17.05 -0.28
N PRO A 27 11.40 17.68 0.37
CA PRO A 27 11.50 18.01 1.79
C PRO A 27 11.66 16.74 2.61
N ALA A 28 12.60 16.76 3.57
CA ALA A 28 12.81 15.67 4.50
C ALA A 28 11.50 15.36 5.26
N PRO A 29 11.16 14.06 5.48
CA PRO A 29 9.93 13.69 6.15
C PRO A 29 9.89 14.30 7.55
N ARG A 30 8.84 15.09 7.83
CA ARG A 30 8.62 15.65 9.17
C ARG A 30 8.17 14.53 10.11
N SER A 31 8.49 14.64 11.39
CA SER A 31 8.08 13.67 12.41
C SER A 31 6.56 13.39 12.33
N GLY A 32 6.18 12.15 12.00
CA GLY A 32 4.78 11.72 11.87
C GLY A 32 4.25 11.63 10.43
N GLU A 33 5.06 11.96 9.43
CA GLU A 33 4.77 11.72 8.01
C GLU A 33 5.40 10.39 7.57
N SER A 34 4.70 9.64 6.73
CA SER A 34 5.20 8.42 6.12
C SER A 34 5.21 8.60 4.60
N GLU A 35 6.26 8.10 3.98
CA GLU A 35 6.35 8.01 2.53
C GLU A 35 5.82 6.65 2.07
N VAL A 36 4.95 6.70 1.06
CA VAL A 36 4.42 5.53 0.37
C VAL A 36 4.87 5.61 -1.07
N GLN A 37 5.63 4.63 -1.54
CA GLN A 37 6.04 4.54 -2.93
C GLN A 37 5.18 3.49 -3.64
N ILE A 38 4.69 3.79 -4.83
CA ILE A 38 3.90 2.89 -5.66
C ILE A 38 4.48 2.80 -7.06
N THR A 39 4.66 1.59 -7.56
CA THR A 39 5.05 1.36 -8.96
C THR A 39 3.80 1.32 -9.81
N ALA A 40 3.72 2.21 -10.79
CA ALA A 40 2.60 2.45 -11.70
C ALA A 40 3.05 2.23 -13.15
N GLU A 41 3.16 0.98 -13.58
CA GLU A 41 3.77 0.55 -14.85
C GLU A 41 3.16 1.19 -16.11
N LYS A 42 1.89 1.61 -16.06
CA LYS A 42 1.21 2.22 -17.22
C LYS A 42 1.40 3.76 -17.29
N MET A 43 2.16 4.34 -16.36
CA MET A 43 2.40 5.78 -16.28
C MET A 43 3.57 6.22 -17.17
N CYS A 44 3.42 6.13 -18.50
CA CYS A 44 4.52 6.32 -19.47
C CYS A 44 4.78 7.75 -19.94
N CYS A 45 3.96 8.73 -19.53
CA CYS A 45 4.08 10.11 -20.02
C CYS A 45 3.60 11.15 -19.00
N LYS A 46 3.90 12.43 -19.26
CA LYS A 46 3.47 13.56 -18.41
C LYS A 46 1.95 13.61 -18.21
N GLY A 47 1.17 13.30 -19.24
CA GLY A 47 -0.29 13.27 -19.15
C GLY A 47 -0.81 12.16 -18.21
N CYS A 48 -0.22 10.96 -18.27
CA CYS A 48 -0.54 9.88 -17.33
C CYS A 48 -0.14 10.26 -15.90
N ALA A 49 1.04 10.84 -15.70
CA ALA A 49 1.49 11.33 -14.40
C ALA A 49 0.53 12.38 -13.80
N GLN A 50 0.05 13.32 -14.61
CA GLN A 50 -0.92 14.32 -14.17
C GLN A 50 -2.25 13.70 -13.77
N LYS A 51 -2.76 12.70 -14.51
CA LYS A 51 -4.00 11.98 -14.15
C LYS A 51 -3.85 11.24 -12.84
N VAL A 52 -2.77 10.46 -12.69
CA VAL A 52 -2.48 9.72 -11.45
C VAL A 52 -2.33 10.66 -10.26
N SER A 53 -1.53 11.73 -10.41
CA SER A 53 -1.34 12.72 -9.35
C SER A 53 -2.64 13.41 -8.98
N GLY A 54 -3.46 13.78 -9.97
CA GLY A 54 -4.77 14.39 -9.77
C GLY A 54 -5.69 13.52 -8.93
N GLN A 55 -5.76 12.22 -9.20
CA GLN A 55 -6.54 11.28 -8.38
C GLN A 55 -6.01 11.19 -6.95
N LEU A 56 -4.68 11.11 -6.78
CA LEU A 56 -4.05 11.02 -5.46
C LEU A 56 -4.31 12.25 -4.58
N TYR A 57 -4.30 13.45 -5.16
CA TYR A 57 -4.60 14.69 -4.41
C TYR A 57 -6.05 14.78 -3.93
N THR A 58 -6.98 13.96 -4.45
CA THR A 58 -8.36 13.88 -3.92
C THR A 58 -8.45 13.15 -2.59
N LEU A 59 -7.41 12.38 -2.23
CA LEU A 59 -7.41 11.57 -1.01
C LEU A 59 -7.13 12.44 0.22
N LYS A 60 -8.00 12.33 1.23
CA LYS A 60 -7.82 13.00 2.52
C LYS A 60 -6.49 12.59 3.18
N GLY A 61 -5.70 13.58 3.57
CA GLY A 61 -4.45 13.40 4.31
C GLY A 61 -3.19 13.40 3.45
N VAL A 62 -3.31 13.33 2.12
CA VAL A 62 -2.17 13.47 1.20
C VAL A 62 -1.58 14.87 1.32
N LYS A 63 -0.27 14.95 1.56
CA LYS A 63 0.50 16.19 1.71
C LYS A 63 1.24 16.56 0.44
N SER A 64 1.84 15.56 -0.22
CA SER A 64 2.54 15.74 -1.48
C SER A 64 2.47 14.45 -2.30
N VAL A 65 2.55 14.63 -3.61
CA VAL A 65 2.71 13.56 -4.60
C VAL A 65 3.88 13.96 -5.50
N SER A 66 4.87 13.09 -5.60
CA SER A 66 6.00 13.23 -6.53
C SER A 66 6.02 12.04 -7.47
N VAL A 67 6.32 12.28 -8.75
CA VAL A 67 6.30 11.26 -9.80
C VAL A 67 7.66 11.18 -10.46
N ASP A 68 8.17 9.96 -10.60
CA ASP A 68 9.32 9.63 -11.42
C ASP A 68 8.88 8.76 -12.61
N LEU A 69 8.90 9.37 -13.80
CA LEU A 69 8.54 8.69 -15.05
C LEU A 69 9.60 7.68 -15.52
N SER A 70 10.87 7.83 -15.10
CA SER A 70 11.94 6.92 -15.53
C SER A 70 11.83 5.56 -14.85
N THR A 71 11.39 5.56 -13.59
CA THR A 71 11.18 4.35 -12.78
C THR A 71 9.72 3.93 -12.71
N HIS A 72 8.80 4.69 -13.34
CA HIS A 72 7.36 4.51 -13.22
C HIS A 72 6.87 4.50 -11.76
N THR A 73 7.50 5.30 -10.89
CA THR A 73 7.15 5.34 -9.46
C THR A 73 6.43 6.64 -9.08
N VAL A 74 5.55 6.53 -8.09
CA VAL A 74 4.89 7.68 -7.45
C VAL A 74 5.15 7.61 -5.96
N ASN A 75 5.64 8.69 -5.38
CA ASN A 75 5.84 8.85 -3.94
C ASN A 75 4.74 9.73 -3.37
N VAL A 76 4.08 9.28 -2.31
CA VAL A 76 2.99 9.98 -1.64
C VAL A 76 3.35 10.16 -0.17
N MET A 77 3.34 11.40 0.30
CA MET A 77 3.54 11.70 1.73
C MET A 77 2.19 11.88 2.41
N LEU A 78 1.97 11.14 3.50
CA LEU A 78 0.76 11.23 4.31
C LEU A 78 1.01 10.72 5.74
N PRO A 79 0.22 11.14 6.73
CA PRO A 79 0.41 10.69 8.11
C PRO A 79 -0.09 9.26 8.32
N ASN A 80 0.76 8.40 8.89
CA ASN A 80 0.43 7.08 9.45
C ASN A 80 -0.60 6.25 8.64
N PRO A 81 -0.27 5.83 7.41
CA PRO A 81 -1.22 5.12 6.56
C PRO A 81 -1.53 3.71 7.09
N SER A 82 -2.82 3.40 7.29
CA SER A 82 -3.31 2.02 7.46
C SER A 82 -3.35 1.27 6.13
N ALA A 83 -3.50 -0.05 6.13
CA ALA A 83 -3.61 -0.83 4.90
C ALA A 83 -4.82 -0.41 4.05
N SER A 84 -5.98 -0.06 4.62
CA SER A 84 -7.09 0.50 3.83
C SER A 84 -6.75 1.86 3.21
N THR A 85 -5.89 2.64 3.86
CA THR A 85 -5.37 3.90 3.29
C THR A 85 -4.46 3.62 2.10
N LEU A 86 -3.57 2.61 2.22
CA LEU A 86 -2.76 2.12 1.10
C LEU A 86 -3.64 1.61 -0.05
N GLY A 87 -4.74 0.91 0.27
CA GLY A 87 -5.73 0.48 -0.71
C GLY A 87 -6.42 1.63 -1.44
N ARG A 88 -6.70 2.75 -0.76
CA ARG A 88 -7.23 3.97 -1.42
C ARG A 88 -6.21 4.61 -2.34
N ILE A 89 -4.93 4.64 -1.94
CA ILE A 89 -3.82 5.11 -2.80
C ILE A 89 -3.73 4.23 -4.04
N TRP A 90 -3.67 2.91 -3.85
CA TRP A 90 -3.66 1.93 -4.94
C TRP A 90 -4.81 2.15 -5.92
N HIS A 91 -6.03 2.27 -5.39
CA HIS A 91 -7.21 2.49 -6.20
C HIS A 91 -7.18 3.83 -6.96
N ALA A 92 -6.68 4.90 -6.33
CA ALA A 92 -6.52 6.19 -7.01
C ALA A 92 -5.53 6.11 -8.19
N VAL A 93 -4.45 5.33 -8.06
CA VAL A 93 -3.54 5.05 -9.18
C VAL A 93 -4.24 4.25 -10.28
N GLU A 94 -5.08 3.27 -9.94
CA GLU A 94 -5.91 2.56 -10.92
C GLU A 94 -6.87 3.49 -11.66
N GLN A 95 -7.57 4.39 -10.96
CA GLN A 95 -8.46 5.39 -11.56
C GLN A 95 -7.72 6.37 -12.47
N GLY A 96 -6.45 6.64 -12.18
CA GLY A 96 -5.55 7.41 -13.04
C GLY A 96 -5.03 6.63 -14.26
N ASN A 97 -5.44 5.37 -14.43
CA ASN A 97 -4.88 4.40 -15.39
C ASN A 97 -3.38 4.15 -15.23
N GLY A 98 -2.84 4.31 -14.01
CA GLY A 98 -1.42 4.12 -13.72
C GLY A 98 -0.98 2.65 -13.68
N GLY A 99 -1.92 1.70 -13.53
CA GLY A 99 -1.62 0.27 -13.55
C GLY A 99 -0.66 -0.17 -12.43
N PRO A 100 -1.06 -0.02 -11.15
CA PRO A 100 -0.18 -0.36 -10.04
C PRO A 100 0.11 -1.86 -9.94
N THR A 101 1.34 -2.18 -9.56
CA THR A 101 1.87 -3.55 -9.44
C THR A 101 2.51 -3.83 -8.09
N SER A 102 3.16 -2.83 -7.49
CA SER A 102 3.70 -2.90 -6.14
C SER A 102 3.56 -1.58 -5.40
N LEU A 103 3.54 -1.65 -4.08
CA LEU A 103 3.51 -0.51 -3.17
C LEU A 103 4.44 -0.81 -2.00
N SER A 104 5.24 0.15 -1.55
CA SER A 104 6.12 0.01 -0.39
C SER A 104 5.94 1.15 0.59
N THR A 105 6.23 0.82 1.85
CA THR A 105 6.31 1.71 3.00
C THR A 105 7.59 1.40 3.76
N SER A 106 7.91 2.19 4.79
CA SER A 106 9.02 1.85 5.68
C SER A 106 8.86 0.51 6.41
N THR A 107 7.63 0.00 6.54
CA THR A 107 7.33 -1.21 7.33
C THR A 107 7.07 -2.46 6.51
N ALA A 108 6.62 -2.32 5.26
CA ALA A 108 6.23 -3.45 4.41
C ALA A 108 6.23 -3.09 2.93
N ALA A 109 6.49 -4.10 2.10
CA ALA A 109 6.25 -4.10 0.66
C ALA A 109 5.02 -4.96 0.32
N TYR A 110 4.25 -4.50 -0.65
CA TYR A 110 3.02 -5.10 -1.13
C TYR A 110 3.16 -5.34 -2.63
N GLN A 111 2.76 -6.51 -3.10
CA GLN A 111 2.78 -6.84 -4.53
C GLN A 111 1.49 -7.54 -4.92
N LEU A 112 0.80 -7.01 -5.95
CA LEU A 112 -0.38 -7.66 -6.51
C LEU A 112 0.04 -8.47 -7.73
N VAL A 113 0.06 -9.80 -7.57
CA VAL A 113 0.26 -10.74 -8.66
C VAL A 113 -1.10 -11.14 -9.20
N ARG A 114 -1.40 -10.69 -10.43
CA ARG A 114 -2.61 -11.09 -11.15
C ARG A 114 -2.35 -12.44 -11.86
N PRO A 115 -3.39 -13.27 -12.08
CA PRO A 115 -3.26 -14.49 -12.87
C PRO A 115 -2.66 -14.20 -14.25
N GLN A 116 -1.65 -14.97 -14.65
CA GLN A 116 -0.90 -14.71 -15.89
C GLN A 116 -1.34 -15.59 -17.07
N ASP A 117 -1.91 -16.76 -16.79
CA ASP A 117 -2.39 -17.69 -17.80
C ASP A 117 -3.86 -18.11 -17.57
N GLU A 118 -4.43 -18.84 -18.53
CA GLU A 118 -5.83 -19.27 -18.50
C GLU A 118 -6.14 -20.22 -17.33
N GLN A 119 -5.17 -21.03 -16.90
CA GLN A 119 -5.34 -21.97 -15.81
C GLN A 119 -5.39 -21.25 -14.47
N GLU A 120 -4.46 -20.33 -14.22
CA GLU A 120 -4.47 -19.47 -13.04
C GLU A 120 -5.72 -18.58 -13.00
N LEU A 121 -6.15 -18.08 -14.17
CA LEU A 121 -7.36 -17.28 -14.28
C LEU A 121 -8.60 -18.11 -13.91
N GLY A 122 -8.70 -19.34 -14.42
CA GLY A 122 -9.77 -20.28 -14.06
C GLY A 122 -9.78 -20.60 -12.56
N ALA A 123 -8.62 -20.85 -11.96
CA ALA A 123 -8.49 -21.12 -10.53
C ALA A 123 -8.89 -19.89 -9.67
N ALA A 124 -8.48 -18.68 -10.06
CA ALA A 124 -8.88 -17.45 -9.37
C ALA A 124 -10.39 -17.21 -9.48
N GLN A 125 -10.99 -17.42 -10.65
CA GLN A 125 -12.43 -17.28 -10.87
C GLN A 125 -13.24 -18.27 -10.03
N GLN A 126 -12.75 -19.49 -9.84
CA GLN A 126 -13.38 -20.50 -8.97
C GLN A 126 -13.42 -20.08 -7.50
N MET A 127 -12.59 -19.13 -7.06
CA MET A 127 -12.68 -18.57 -5.71
C MET A 127 -13.95 -17.74 -5.49
N GLY A 128 -14.59 -17.26 -6.57
CA GLY A 128 -15.81 -16.46 -6.48
C GLY A 128 -15.64 -15.23 -5.57
N SER A 129 -16.50 -15.11 -4.55
CA SER A 129 -16.43 -14.04 -3.53
C SER A 129 -15.71 -14.48 -2.24
N SER A 130 -14.86 -15.49 -2.34
CA SER A 130 -14.01 -15.98 -1.24
C SER A 130 -12.61 -15.36 -1.30
N MET A 131 -12.04 -15.10 -0.13
CA MET A 131 -10.67 -14.65 0.05
C MET A 131 -9.94 -15.56 1.04
N HIS A 132 -8.72 -15.97 0.71
CA HIS A 132 -7.87 -16.78 1.57
C HIS A 132 -6.75 -15.89 2.13
N ILE A 133 -6.76 -15.69 3.43
CA ILE A 133 -5.82 -14.83 4.16
C ILE A 133 -4.78 -15.74 4.80
N VAL A 134 -3.52 -15.62 4.41
CA VAL A 134 -2.41 -16.28 5.11
C VAL A 134 -1.88 -15.33 6.16
N ILE A 135 -1.76 -15.82 7.39
CA ILE A 135 -1.24 -15.06 8.52
C ILE A 135 0.08 -15.65 8.96
N ASP A 136 1.06 -14.80 9.19
CA ASP A 136 2.36 -15.20 9.72
C ASP A 136 2.19 -15.83 11.11
N ASN A 137 2.66 -17.07 11.27
CA ASN A 137 2.76 -17.75 12.56
C ASN A 137 1.39 -17.89 13.27
N LEU A 138 0.33 -18.29 12.55
CA LEU A 138 -1.02 -18.49 13.11
C LEU A 138 -1.14 -19.83 13.86
N HIS A 139 -0.47 -19.96 15.00
CA HIS A 139 -0.45 -21.19 15.80
C HIS A 139 -1.36 -21.17 17.05
N CYS A 140 -2.07 -20.07 17.30
CA CYS A 140 -2.92 -19.93 18.50
C CYS A 140 -4.40 -19.76 18.14
N LYS A 141 -5.27 -20.61 18.72
CA LYS A 141 -6.73 -20.54 18.54
C LYS A 141 -7.29 -19.17 18.94
N GLY A 142 -6.80 -18.59 20.03
CA GLY A 142 -7.24 -17.28 20.50
C GLY A 142 -6.87 -16.15 19.53
N CYS A 143 -5.71 -16.23 18.89
CA CYS A 143 -5.31 -15.29 17.83
C CYS A 143 -6.24 -15.40 16.62
N ALA A 144 -6.50 -16.62 16.15
CA ALA A 144 -7.41 -16.85 15.03
C ALA A 144 -8.83 -16.35 15.30
N GLN A 145 -9.35 -16.56 16.52
CA GLN A 145 -10.65 -16.05 16.94
C GLN A 145 -10.70 -14.53 16.97
N LYS A 146 -9.64 -13.85 17.45
CA LYS A 146 -9.56 -12.39 17.42
C LYS A 146 -9.58 -11.86 15.99
N VAL A 147 -8.80 -12.46 15.09
CA VAL A 147 -8.83 -12.08 13.67
C VAL A 147 -10.22 -12.29 13.08
N ALA A 148 -10.83 -13.46 13.31
CA ALA A 148 -12.17 -13.76 12.82
C ALA A 148 -13.20 -12.74 13.32
N ALA A 149 -13.13 -12.32 14.59
CA ALA A 149 -13.99 -11.28 15.13
C ALA A 149 -13.82 -9.93 14.43
N GLN A 150 -12.58 -9.51 14.12
CA GLN A 150 -12.33 -8.30 13.35
C GLN A 150 -12.86 -8.41 11.92
N LEU A 151 -12.74 -9.59 11.29
CA LEU A 151 -13.26 -9.84 9.94
C LEU A 151 -14.79 -9.79 9.88
N TYR A 152 -15.49 -10.36 10.86
CA TYR A 152 -16.95 -10.28 10.92
C TYR A 152 -17.49 -8.87 11.13
N ALA A 153 -16.68 -7.93 11.64
CA ALA A 153 -17.05 -6.52 11.75
C ALA A 153 -17.07 -5.79 10.39
N ILE A 154 -16.48 -6.38 9.35
CA ILE A 154 -16.46 -5.80 8.01
C ILE A 154 -17.83 -6.03 7.33
N LYS A 155 -18.50 -4.93 6.96
CA LYS A 155 -19.72 -4.99 6.16
C LYS A 155 -19.45 -5.72 4.83
N GLY A 156 -20.23 -6.77 4.59
CA GLY A 156 -20.10 -7.61 3.40
C GLY A 156 -19.47 -8.97 3.67
N VAL A 157 -18.80 -9.18 4.81
CA VAL A 157 -18.34 -10.51 5.23
C VAL A 157 -19.54 -11.34 5.71
N THR A 158 -19.69 -12.55 5.18
CA THR A 158 -20.80 -13.47 5.49
C THR A 158 -20.35 -14.70 6.26
N ARG A 159 -19.11 -15.15 6.05
CA ARG A 159 -18.54 -16.30 6.77
C ARG A 159 -17.03 -16.16 6.89
N VAL A 160 -16.48 -16.60 8.02
CA VAL A 160 -15.05 -16.77 8.24
C VAL A 160 -14.81 -18.20 8.74
N ASN A 161 -14.00 -18.96 8.01
CA ASN A 161 -13.51 -20.28 8.40
C ASN A 161 -12.01 -20.19 8.68
N VAL A 162 -11.53 -20.92 9.70
CA VAL A 162 -10.13 -20.93 10.12
C VAL A 162 -9.53 -22.30 9.86
N ASP A 163 -8.50 -22.34 9.02
CA ASP A 163 -7.65 -23.51 8.83
C ASP A 163 -6.33 -23.29 9.56
N MET A 164 -6.23 -23.88 10.76
CA MET A 164 -5.02 -23.79 11.59
C MET A 164 -3.84 -24.59 11.03
N GLN A 165 -4.09 -25.63 10.22
CA GLN A 165 -3.01 -26.44 9.64
C GLN A 165 -2.30 -25.69 8.51
N ARG A 166 -3.07 -24.94 7.73
CA ARG A 166 -2.57 -24.12 6.61
C ARG A 166 -2.32 -22.67 7.01
N GLU A 167 -2.44 -22.34 8.29
CA GLU A 167 -2.30 -20.97 8.83
C GLU A 167 -3.11 -19.93 8.03
N THR A 168 -4.31 -20.33 7.61
CA THR A 168 -5.13 -19.58 6.65
C THR A 168 -6.52 -19.34 7.19
N LEU A 169 -7.08 -18.16 6.96
CA LEU A 169 -8.51 -17.88 7.13
C LEU A 169 -9.18 -17.76 5.77
N ILE A 170 -10.32 -18.42 5.60
CA ILE A 170 -11.15 -18.35 4.41
C ILE A 170 -12.33 -17.43 4.73
N VAL A 171 -12.46 -16.33 3.99
CA VAL A 171 -13.48 -15.32 4.17
C VAL A 171 -14.40 -15.32 2.97
N GLU A 172 -15.67 -15.64 3.20
CA GLU A 172 -16.71 -15.49 2.20
C GLU A 172 -17.36 -14.11 2.34
N THR A 173 -17.62 -13.48 1.20
CA THR A 173 -18.24 -12.15 1.13
C THR A 173 -19.49 -12.15 0.26
N ASN A 174 -20.36 -11.19 0.52
CA ASN A 174 -21.55 -10.94 -0.28
C ASN A 174 -21.16 -10.35 -1.65
N GLN A 175 -21.58 -11.00 -2.73
CA GLN A 175 -21.36 -10.53 -4.11
C GLN A 175 -21.85 -9.09 -4.37
N LYS A 176 -22.90 -8.66 -3.67
CA LYS A 176 -23.46 -7.30 -3.80
C LYS A 176 -22.71 -6.26 -2.98
N THR A 177 -21.79 -6.67 -2.12
CA THR A 177 -21.01 -5.79 -1.25
C THR A 177 -19.56 -6.29 -1.22
N PRO A 178 -18.81 -6.08 -2.31
CA PRO A 178 -17.44 -6.57 -2.42
C PRO A 178 -16.58 -5.94 -1.34
N VAL A 179 -15.72 -6.76 -0.74
CA VAL A 179 -14.77 -6.34 0.29
C VAL A 179 -13.39 -6.24 -0.33
N SER A 180 -12.71 -5.11 -0.09
CA SER A 180 -11.34 -4.92 -0.55
C SER A 180 -10.35 -5.78 0.24
N PRO A 181 -9.34 -6.40 -0.39
CA PRO A 181 -8.27 -7.10 0.32
C PRO A 181 -7.53 -6.22 1.32
N TRP A 182 -7.40 -4.92 1.02
CA TRP A 182 -6.75 -3.95 1.89
C TRP A 182 -7.50 -3.75 3.22
N LEU A 183 -8.84 -3.86 3.19
CA LEU A 183 -9.66 -3.77 4.40
C LEU A 183 -9.53 -5.02 5.27
N VAL A 184 -9.37 -6.18 4.62
CA VAL A 184 -9.09 -7.45 5.30
C VAL A 184 -7.73 -7.41 6.00
N ILE A 185 -6.70 -6.85 5.37
CA ILE A 185 -5.38 -6.65 5.98
C ILE A 185 -5.46 -5.71 7.20
N ASP A 186 -6.28 -4.66 7.12
CA ASP A 186 -6.53 -3.77 8.27
C ASP A 186 -7.17 -4.52 9.44
N ALA A 187 -8.15 -5.40 9.20
CA ALA A 187 -8.77 -6.21 10.24
C ALA A 187 -7.77 -7.18 10.90
N VAL A 188 -6.89 -7.80 10.11
CA VAL A 188 -5.80 -8.65 10.63
C VAL A 188 -4.85 -7.83 11.51
N SER A 189 -4.47 -6.63 11.05
CA SER A 189 -3.60 -5.71 11.79
C SER A 189 -4.25 -5.22 13.09
N ALA A 190 -5.56 -4.97 13.10
CA ALA A 190 -6.33 -4.60 14.28
C ALA A 190 -6.37 -5.71 15.34
N ALA A 191 -6.27 -6.98 14.92
CA ALA A 191 -6.10 -8.12 15.81
C ALA A 191 -4.66 -8.29 16.32
N LYS A 192 -3.73 -7.39 15.95
CA LYS A 192 -2.28 -7.45 16.22
C LYS A 192 -1.60 -8.65 15.57
N GLU A 193 -2.13 -9.08 14.43
CA GLU A 193 -1.57 -10.14 13.61
C GLU A 193 -1.06 -9.56 12.28
N ARG A 194 -0.26 -10.35 11.55
CA ARG A 194 0.32 -9.93 10.27
C ARG A 194 -0.13 -10.84 9.15
N ALA A 195 -0.84 -10.29 8.17
CA ALA A 195 -1.10 -11.01 6.93
C ALA A 195 0.18 -11.05 6.08
N VAL A 196 0.43 -12.18 5.40
CA VAL A 196 1.53 -12.33 4.42
C VAL A 196 1.01 -12.47 3.00
N ALA A 197 -0.25 -12.89 2.84
CA ALA A 197 -0.92 -12.90 1.56
C ALA A 197 -2.45 -12.82 1.74
N VAL A 198 -3.11 -12.15 0.81
CA VAL A 198 -4.56 -12.30 0.59
C VAL A 198 -4.78 -12.74 -0.84
N ARG A 199 -5.37 -13.93 -1.01
CA ARG A 199 -5.67 -14.53 -2.31
C ARG A 199 -7.16 -14.43 -2.59
N GLY A 200 -7.54 -14.11 -3.82
CA GLY A 200 -8.93 -14.05 -4.25
C GLY A 200 -9.06 -14.12 -5.77
N ASN A 201 -10.23 -13.80 -6.29
CA ASN A 201 -10.50 -13.77 -7.72
C ASN A 201 -9.69 -12.69 -8.49
N TYR A 202 -9.09 -11.73 -7.78
CA TYR A 202 -8.20 -10.70 -8.34
C TYR A 202 -6.73 -11.15 -8.39
N GLY A 203 -6.40 -12.36 -7.93
CA GLY A 203 -5.04 -12.86 -7.79
C GLY A 203 -4.55 -12.85 -6.34
N THR A 204 -3.25 -12.64 -6.15
CA THR A 204 -2.60 -12.66 -4.82
C THR A 204 -2.01 -11.30 -4.49
N LEU A 205 -2.49 -10.69 -3.41
CA LEU A 205 -1.82 -9.55 -2.77
C LEU A 205 -0.84 -10.10 -1.73
N ALA A 206 0.44 -10.15 -2.07
CA ALA A 206 1.51 -10.59 -1.19
C ALA A 206 2.06 -9.42 -0.37
N ILE A 207 2.50 -9.70 0.87
CA ILE A 207 3.04 -8.72 1.81
C ILE A 207 4.36 -9.24 2.36
N THR A 208 5.41 -8.44 2.23
CA THR A 208 6.73 -8.69 2.81
C THR A 208 7.01 -7.65 3.87
N TRP A 209 7.04 -8.06 5.14
CA TRP A 209 7.31 -7.18 6.27
C TRP A 209 8.82 -6.94 6.41
N SER A 210 9.20 -5.69 6.69
CA SER A 210 10.60 -5.28 6.92
C SER A 210 11.22 -5.85 8.19
N THR A 211 10.39 -6.32 9.12
CA THR A 211 10.81 -6.88 10.41
C THR A 211 10.18 -8.24 10.63
N GLU A 212 10.89 -9.11 11.33
CA GLU A 212 10.36 -10.39 11.77
C GLU A 212 9.15 -10.20 12.70
N ALA A 213 8.22 -11.15 12.71
CA ALA A 213 7.09 -11.12 13.63
C ALA A 213 7.57 -11.22 15.08
N ALA A 214 6.95 -10.43 15.97
CA ALA A 214 7.23 -10.55 17.39
C ALA A 214 6.89 -11.98 17.87
N PRO A 215 7.76 -12.64 18.66
CA PRO A 215 7.47 -13.97 19.16
C PRO A 215 6.21 -13.95 20.03
N LYS A 216 5.24 -14.83 19.73
CA LYS A 216 4.02 -14.94 20.52
C LYS A 216 4.37 -15.60 21.85
N SER A 217 4.26 -14.88 22.96
CA SER A 217 4.45 -15.47 24.29
C SER A 217 3.34 -16.48 24.56
N ASN A 218 3.70 -17.74 24.76
CA ASN A 218 2.80 -18.82 25.19
C ASN A 218 2.31 -18.60 26.64
N HIS A 219 1.49 -17.58 26.90
CA HIS A 219 0.91 -17.33 28.22
C HIS A 219 -0.54 -17.81 28.38
N GLN A 220 -1.03 -18.67 27.49
CA GLN A 220 -2.34 -19.33 27.64
C GLN A 220 -2.28 -20.85 27.50
N ALA A 221 -1.17 -21.48 27.91
CA ALA A 221 -1.07 -22.94 27.99
C ALA A 221 -0.93 -23.49 29.43
N GLN A 222 -0.88 -22.64 30.47
CA GLN A 222 -0.83 -23.06 31.87
C GLN A 222 -1.71 -22.16 32.75
N GLN A 223 -3.02 -22.29 32.62
CA GLN A 223 -3.90 -22.24 33.80
C GLN A 223 -4.36 -23.66 34.07
N THR A 224 -3.40 -24.51 34.43
CA THR A 224 -3.66 -25.77 35.13
C THR A 224 -4.30 -25.42 36.47
N LEU A 225 -5.56 -25.82 36.61
CA LEU A 225 -6.20 -26.33 37.83
C LEU A 225 -5.25 -26.40 39.03
N SER A 226 -5.31 -25.40 39.93
CA SER A 226 -4.88 -25.52 41.33
C SER A 226 -5.27 -24.23 42.06
N GLY A 227 -6.27 -24.30 42.93
CA GLY A 227 -6.60 -23.21 43.85
C GLY A 227 -8.11 -23.07 44.06
N GLY A 228 -8.68 -23.97 44.85
CA GLY A 228 -9.98 -23.70 45.46
C GLY A 228 -9.90 -22.46 46.33
N ILE A 229 -10.92 -21.61 46.25
CA ILE A 229 -11.20 -20.59 47.26
C ILE A 229 -12.69 -20.65 47.56
N GLN A 230 -13.02 -21.18 48.74
CA GLN A 230 -14.24 -20.83 49.43
C GLN A 230 -14.11 -19.39 49.96
N ARG A 231 -15.08 -18.53 49.62
CA ARG A 231 -15.94 -17.81 50.57
C ARG A 231 -17.07 -17.15 49.81
#